data_AF-A0AAN5ANT8-F1
#
_entry.id   AF-A0AAN5ANT8-F1
#
_cell.length_a   1.000
_cell.length_b   1.000
_cell.length_c   1.000
_cell.angle_alpha   90.00
_cell.angle_beta   90.00
_cell.angle_gamma   90.00
#
_symmetry.space_group_name_H-M   'P 1'
#
loop_
_entity.id
_entity.type
_entity.pdbx_description
1 polymer ?
#
loop_
_entity_poly.entity_id
_entity_poly.type
_entity_poly.pdbx_seq_one_letter_code
_entity_poly.pdbx_strand_id
1 'polypeptide(L)' 'MSNVQELASMIDHTILHPQLTDKDLEIGCQVAAKYNVASVCVKPFAVDQAKNYWQEQPLK' A
#
# COMPACT_ATOMS: atom_id res chain seq x y z
N MET A 1 17.48 -8.85 -13.48
CA MET A 1 16.80 -8.16 -12.37
C MET A 1 16.06 -9.23 -11.57
N SER A 2 16.00 -9.12 -10.24
CA SER A 2 15.40 -10.15 -9.40
C SER A 2 13.88 -10.17 -9.59
N ASN A 3 13.37 -11.32 -10.03
CA ASN A 3 11.96 -11.67 -10.26
C ASN A 3 10.98 -11.05 -9.24
N VAL A 4 11.34 -11.01 -7.96
CA VAL A 4 10.44 -10.55 -6.88
C VAL A 4 10.10 -9.06 -6.95
N GLN A 5 11.02 -8.16 -7.32
CA GLN A 5 10.72 -6.73 -7.43
C GLN A 5 9.83 -6.42 -8.64
N GLU A 6 10.04 -7.13 -9.74
CA GLU A 6 9.16 -7.02 -10.92
C GLU A 6 7.76 -7.52 -10.58
N LEU A 7 7.65 -8.66 -9.89
CA LEU A 7 6.38 -9.16 -9.38
C LEU A 7 5.70 -8.17 -8.43
N ALA A 8 6.44 -7.56 -7.50
CA ALA A 8 5.90 -6.58 -6.57
C ALA A 8 5.25 -5.39 -7.30
N SER A 9 5.87 -4.91 -8.38
CA SER A 9 5.32 -3.83 -9.21
C SER A 9 4.02 -4.16 -9.95
N MET A 10 3.56 -5.42 -9.88
CA MET A 10 2.28 -5.88 -10.43
C MET A 10 1.22 -6.14 -9.33
N ILE A 11 1.54 -5.88 -8.07
CA ILE A 11 0.67 -6.16 -6.92
C ILE A 11 -0.04 -4.89 -6.46
N ASP A 12 -1.35 -5.02 -6.20
CA ASP A 12 -2.15 -4.05 -5.46
C ASP A 12 -2.38 -4.54 -4.03
N HIS A 13 -1.78 -3.86 -3.05
CA HIS A 13 -1.88 -4.27 -1.66
C HIS A 13 -3.21 -3.87 -1.05
N THR A 14 -4.08 -4.84 -0.78
CA THR A 14 -5.45 -4.62 -0.34
C THR A 14 -5.58 -4.54 1.17
N ILE A 15 -6.11 -3.42 1.66
CA ILE A 15 -6.38 -3.11 3.07
C ILE A 15 -7.88 -2.75 3.22
N LEU A 16 -8.75 -3.68 2.83
CA LEU A 16 -10.21 -3.47 2.76
C LEU A 16 -11.02 -4.23 3.80
N HIS A 17 -10.39 -5.17 4.52
CA HIS A 17 -11.14 -6.02 5.44
C HIS A 17 -11.82 -5.18 6.54
N PRO A 18 -13.11 -5.41 6.83
CA PRO A 18 -13.90 -4.51 7.69
C PRO A 18 -13.34 -4.41 9.11
N GLN A 19 -12.70 -5.47 9.60
CA GLN A 19 -12.11 -5.55 10.94
C GLN A 19 -10.72 -4.90 11.07
N LEU A 20 -10.12 -4.42 9.97
CA LEU A 20 -8.84 -3.72 10.02
C LEU A 20 -9.00 -2.37 10.70
N THR A 21 -8.07 -2.08 11.60
CA THR A 21 -7.97 -0.84 12.36
C THR A 21 -7.12 0.20 11.62
N ASP A 22 -7.16 1.44 12.08
CA ASP A 22 -6.30 2.52 11.53
C ASP A 22 -4.81 2.19 11.67
N LYS A 23 -4.42 1.43 12.70
CA LYS A 23 -3.06 0.95 12.88
C LYS A 23 -2.68 -0.10 11.83
N ASP A 24 -3.62 -0.98 11.46
CA ASP A 24 -3.39 -1.96 10.40
C ASP A 24 -3.26 -1.28 9.03
N LEU A 25 -4.00 -0.18 8.82
CA LEU A 25 -3.86 0.67 7.64
C LEU A 25 -2.45 1.27 7.56
N GLU A 26 -1.97 1.87 8.64
CA GLU A 26 -0.61 2.42 8.69
C GLU A 26 0.44 1.35 8.37
N ILE A 27 0.38 0.19 9.04
CA ILE A 27 1.31 -0.91 8.84
C ILE A 27 1.23 -1.42 7.39
N GLY A 28 0.03 -1.59 6.85
CA GLY A 28 -0.18 -2.05 5.48
C GLY A 28 0.41 -1.08 4.45
N CYS A 29 0.19 0.22 4.62
CA CYS A 29 0.80 1.25 3.77
C CYS A 29 2.34 1.22 3.85
N GLN A 30 2.91 1.06 5.04
CA GLN A 30 4.36 0.96 5.22
C GLN A 30 4.95 -0.29 4.55
N VAL A 31 4.26 -1.44 4.64
CA VAL A 31 4.66 -2.69 3.98
C VAL A 31 4.66 -2.51 2.46
N ALA A 32 3.58 -1.96 1.93
CA ALA A 32 3.44 -1.79 0.50
C ALA A 32 4.43 -0.75 -0.06
N ALA A 33 4.77 0.31 0.71
CA ALA A 33 5.89 1.20 0.38
C ALA A 33 7.25 0.48 0.42
N LYS A 34 7.51 -0.34 1.44
CA LYS A 34 8.75 -1.11 1.60
C LYS A 34 9.03 -2.05 0.42
N TYR A 35 8.00 -2.68 -0.12
CA TYR A 35 8.12 -3.62 -1.24
C TYR A 35 7.95 -2.96 -2.61
N ASN A 36 7.67 -1.65 -2.66
CA ASN A 36 7.42 -0.90 -3.88
C ASN A 36 6.37 -1.57 -4.77
N VAL A 37 5.21 -1.88 -4.16
CA VAL A 37 4.08 -2.43 -4.89
C VAL A 37 3.42 -1.36 -5.76
N ALA A 38 2.58 -1.76 -6.73
CA ALA A 38 1.99 -0.84 -7.69
C ALA A 38 1.04 0.17 -7.04
N SER A 39 0.18 -0.32 -6.14
CA SER A 39 -0.81 0.52 -5.46
C SER A 39 -1.25 -0.07 -4.11
N VAL A 40 -2.01 0.72 -3.36
CA VAL A 40 -2.79 0.25 -2.20
C VAL A 40 -4.29 0.42 -2.45
N CYS A 41 -5.06 -0.62 -2.16
CA CYS A 41 -6.52 -0.56 -2.18
C CYS A 41 -7.03 -0.39 -0.76
N VAL A 42 -7.60 0.78 -0.45
CA VAL A 42 -8.09 1.14 0.89
C VAL A 42 -9.56 1.54 0.84
N LYS A 43 -10.22 1.57 2.00
CA LYS A 43 -11.62 2.01 2.09
C LYS A 43 -11.73 3.47 1.63
N PRO A 44 -12.81 3.90 0.96
CA PRO A 44 -12.90 5.25 0.39
C PRO A 44 -12.64 6.39 1.39
N PHE A 45 -13.09 6.25 2.65
CA PHE A 45 -12.87 7.26 3.70
C PHE A 45 -11.45 7.26 4.26
N ALA A 46 -10.66 6.22 4.01
CA ALA A 46 -9.30 6.04 4.53
C ALA A 46 -8.22 6.51 3.54
N VAL A 47 -8.61 7.02 2.37
CA VAL A 47 -7.69 7.46 1.31
C VAL A 47 -6.73 8.55 1.81
N ASP A 48 -7.24 9.56 2.53
CA ASP A 48 -6.40 10.64 3.06
C ASP A 48 -5.40 10.13 4.11
N GLN A 49 -5.84 9.22 4.98
CA GLN A 49 -4.96 8.58 5.97
C GLN A 49 -3.88 7.74 5.27
N ALA A 50 -4.27 6.92 4.30
CA ALA A 50 -3.35 6.10 3.52
C ALA A 50 -2.31 6.97 2.79
N LYS A 51 -2.71 8.11 2.24
CA LYS A 51 -1.79 9.07 1.62
C LYS A 51 -0.78 9.62 2.61
N ASN A 52 -1.17 9.88 3.86
CA ASN A 52 -0.24 10.36 4.89
C ASN A 52 0.77 9.28 5.33
N TYR A 53 0.37 8.01 5.29
CA TYR A 53 1.24 6.88 5.62
C TYR A 53 2.11 6.43 4.44
N TRP A 54 1.72 6.78 3.22
CA TRP A 54 2.42 6.45 1.99
C TRP A 54 3.32 7.60 1.54
N GLN A 55 4.64 7.47 1.72
CA GLN A 55 5.56 8.44 1.13
C GLN A 55 5.48 8.34 -0.40
N GLU A 56 5.22 9.47 -1.07
CA GLU A 56 5.08 9.53 -2.52
C GLU A 56 6.32 8.91 -3.19
N GLN A 57 6.10 7.77 -3.86
CA GLN A 57 7.09 7.25 -4.80
C GLN A 57 6.81 7.89 -6.15
N PRO A 58 7.84 8.30 -6.91
CA PRO A 58 7.65 8.82 -8.25
C PRO A 58 6.88 7.77 -9.05
N LEU A 59 5.66 8.13 -9.47
CA LEU A 59 4.90 7.38 -10.46
C LEU A 59 5.85 7.15 -11.64
N LYS A 60 6.19 5.89 -11.91
CA LYS A 60 6.94 5.51 -13.10
C LYS A 60 6.11 5.79 -14.35
#